data_AF-Q6MJT1-F1
#
_entry.id   AF-Q6MJT1-F1
#
_cell.length_a   1.000
_cell.length_b   1.000
_cell.length_c   1.000
_cell.angle_alpha   90.00
_cell.angle_beta   90.00
_cell.angle_gamma   90.00
#
_symmetry.space_group_name_H-M   'P 1'
#
loop_
_entity.id
_entity.type
_entity.pdbx_description
1 polymer ?
#
loop_
_entity_poly.entity_id
_entity_poly.type
_entity_poly.pdbx_seq_one_letter_code
_entity_poly.pdbx_strand_id
1 'polypeptide(L)'
;MTIDKFLSFWDHHNTSIIEGLLGLIILLALFLAFRAFFAKKGSSSISAENGQGIDAAQLEKTLQKILDSQAQAPAAKSRAAAEDLGVDVEMDESPLTTKKATAAAAAASASAAAGEAAAESAAEVAQLRLSLSENHQKVETLQAQLQEALAAAQAASAGGGAGGGEGGMSSAEKEELNGKLRDLEARLAEYEIISEDIADLSRYRDENEDLKKQLEALKAAPSPAASAAQGAAVKEPVPEPTPEPAAPAAEVAAEPAPEAPADSGGGSDLIDDDLMKEFAAAVEGQRALDKAAEKAGDGSEEAAKNGDETNQLMSEFENFVTKKS
;
A
#
# COMPACT_ATOMS: atom_id res chain seq x y z
N MET A 1 21.73 26.54 31.09
CA MET A 1 21.31 25.86 32.34
C MET A 1 22.31 24.75 32.61
N THR A 2 22.80 24.61 33.85
CA THR A 2 23.73 23.53 34.21
C THR A 2 22.97 22.21 34.33
N ILE A 3 23.63 21.09 34.04
CA ILE A 3 23.03 19.74 34.06
C ILE A 3 22.38 19.43 35.42
N ASP A 4 22.94 19.96 36.52
CA ASP A 4 22.44 19.77 37.88
C ASP A 4 21.06 20.42 38.10
N LYS A 5 20.79 21.54 37.43
CA LYS A 5 19.46 22.19 37.47
C LYS A 5 18.42 21.41 36.70
N PHE A 6 18.83 20.69 35.65
CA PHE A 6 17.92 19.81 34.90
C PHE A 6 17.58 18.56 35.71
N LEU A 7 18.58 17.93 36.35
CA LEU A 7 18.37 16.76 37.21
C LEU A 7 17.50 17.09 38.43
N SER A 8 17.71 18.23 39.09
CA SER A 8 16.86 18.62 40.22
C SER A 8 15.43 18.98 39.79
N PHE A 9 15.25 19.54 38.60
CA PHE A 9 13.94 19.82 38.03
C PHE A 9 13.20 18.51 37.71
N TRP A 10 13.89 17.57 37.06
CA TRP A 10 13.36 16.26 36.70
C TRP A 10 12.94 15.46 37.94
N ASP A 11 13.79 15.42 38.98
CA ASP A 11 13.48 14.71 40.22
C ASP A 11 12.28 15.31 40.96
N HIS A 12 12.14 16.64 40.95
CA HIS A 12 10.99 17.31 41.56
C HIS A 12 9.69 17.12 40.76
N HIS A 13 9.77 17.09 39.43
CA HIS A 13 8.58 16.97 38.57
C HIS A 13 8.22 15.53 38.24
N ASN A 14 9.10 14.55 38.50
CA ASN A 14 8.84 13.13 38.26
C ASN A 14 7.54 12.67 38.90
N THR A 15 7.29 13.03 40.16
CA THR A 15 6.05 12.68 40.86
C THR A 15 4.82 13.28 40.17
N SER A 16 4.85 14.56 39.79
CA SER A 16 3.73 15.21 39.10
C SER A 16 3.52 14.68 37.68
N ILE A 17 4.60 14.32 36.97
CA ILE A 17 4.51 13.70 35.64
C ILE A 17 3.87 12.32 35.75
N ILE A 18 4.31 11.50 36.70
CA ILE A 18 3.75 10.15 36.92
C ILE A 18 2.28 10.24 37.33
N GLU A 19 1.92 11.14 38.24
CA GLU A 19 0.54 11.38 38.67
C GLU A 19 -0.35 11.83 37.50
N GLY A 20 0.14 12.78 36.68
CA GLY A 20 -0.57 13.23 35.48
C GLY A 20 -0.75 12.12 34.44
N LEU A 21 0.26 11.26 34.26
CA LEU A 21 0.22 10.15 33.31
C LEU A 21 -0.74 9.04 33.78
N LEU A 22 -0.80 8.77 35.09
CA LEU A 22 -1.82 7.90 35.69
C LEU A 22 -3.24 8.45 35.49
N GLY A 23 -3.45 9.76 35.72
CA GLY A 23 -4.73 10.42 35.45
C GLY A 23 -5.15 10.31 33.98
N LEU A 24 -4.20 10.50 33.04
CA LEU A 24 -4.45 10.35 31.61
C LEU A 24 -4.84 8.91 31.25
N ILE A 25 -4.15 7.90 31.77
CA ILE A 25 -4.47 6.49 31.52
C ILE A 25 -5.88 6.15 32.02
N ILE A 26 -6.25 6.62 33.22
CA ILE A 26 -7.60 6.41 33.78
C ILE A 26 -8.65 7.08 32.89
N LEU A 27 -8.39 8.31 32.41
CA LEU A 27 -9.29 9.03 31.50
C LEU A 27 -9.45 8.28 30.17
N LEU A 28 -8.36 7.75 29.61
CA LEU A 28 -8.37 6.99 28.36
C LEU A 28 -9.13 5.66 28.52
N ALA A 29 -8.95 4.98 29.65
CA ALA A 29 -9.71 3.77 29.99
C ALA A 29 -11.21 4.06 30.15
N LEU A 30 -11.58 5.15 30.82
CA LEU A 30 -12.96 5.62 30.92
C LEU A 30 -13.53 5.98 29.55
N PHE A 31 -12.76 6.64 28.70
CA PHE A 31 -13.18 6.97 27.33
C PHE A 31 -13.41 5.71 26.48
N LEU A 32 -12.54 4.70 26.59
CA LEU A 32 -12.71 3.42 25.90
C LEU A 32 -13.92 2.65 26.43
N ALA A 33 -14.14 2.64 27.74
CA ALA A 33 -15.32 2.03 28.36
C ALA A 33 -16.62 2.74 27.93
N PHE A 34 -16.61 4.08 27.92
CA PHE A 34 -17.70 4.90 27.39
C PHE A 34 -17.95 4.59 25.92
N ARG A 35 -16.90 4.59 25.08
CA ARG A 35 -17.03 4.25 23.66
C ARG A 35 -17.56 2.84 23.46
N ALA A 36 -17.10 1.84 24.22
CA ALA A 36 -17.59 0.46 24.14
C ALA A 36 -19.07 0.35 24.56
N PHE A 37 -19.49 1.09 25.59
CA PHE A 37 -20.86 1.05 26.10
C PHE A 37 -21.85 1.78 25.17
N PHE A 38 -21.44 2.93 24.62
CA PHE A 38 -22.29 3.74 23.76
C PHE A 38 -22.26 3.32 22.29
N ALA A 39 -21.13 2.83 21.76
CA ALA A 39 -21.06 2.28 20.39
C ALA A 39 -21.84 0.97 20.24
N LYS A 40 -22.06 0.22 21.33
CA LYS A 40 -22.80 -1.05 21.31
C LYS A 40 -24.32 -0.89 21.24
N LYS A 41 -24.87 0.31 21.47
CA LYS A 41 -26.33 0.51 21.49
C LYS A 41 -26.98 0.60 20.09
N GLY A 42 -26.18 0.66 19.01
CA GLY A 42 -26.67 0.64 17.62
C GLY A 42 -26.54 -0.69 16.87
N SER A 43 -25.86 -1.70 17.45
CA SER A 43 -25.52 -2.94 16.74
C SER A 43 -25.60 -4.16 17.65
N SER A 44 -26.78 -4.42 18.20
CA SER A 44 -27.06 -5.67 18.89
C SER A 44 -27.54 -6.75 17.91
N SER A 45 -26.73 -7.11 16.91
CA SER A 45 -26.87 -8.38 16.18
C SER A 45 -25.77 -8.59 15.12
N ILE A 46 -24.49 -8.51 15.46
CA ILE A 46 -23.49 -9.18 14.62
C ILE A 46 -22.59 -10.00 15.52
N SER A 47 -22.82 -11.30 15.40
CA SER A 47 -22.07 -12.40 15.98
C SER A 47 -20.57 -12.23 15.76
N ALA A 48 -19.83 -12.70 16.76
CA ALA A 48 -18.41 -12.95 16.66
C ALA A 48 -18.13 -13.95 15.53
N GLU A 49 -17.82 -13.44 14.34
CA GLU A 49 -17.26 -14.21 13.24
C GLU A 49 -16.43 -13.30 12.32
N ASN A 50 -15.47 -12.55 12.88
CA ASN A 50 -14.41 -11.94 12.09
C ASN A 50 -13.22 -12.90 12.01
N GLY A 51 -13.45 -14.01 11.33
CA GLY A 51 -12.43 -14.67 10.53
C GLY A 51 -12.62 -14.15 9.12
N GLN A 52 -12.01 -13.01 8.79
CA GLN A 52 -11.89 -12.54 7.41
C GLN A 52 -10.86 -13.45 6.73
N GLY A 53 -11.25 -14.70 6.52
CA GLY A 53 -10.54 -15.65 5.68
C GLY A 53 -10.63 -15.13 4.27
N ILE A 54 -9.55 -14.52 3.79
CA ILE A 54 -9.30 -14.39 2.38
C ILE A 54 -9.39 -15.81 1.83
N ASP A 55 -10.44 -16.08 1.06
CA ASP A 55 -10.75 -17.41 0.57
C ASP A 55 -9.55 -17.90 -0.26
N ALA A 56 -8.87 -18.94 0.21
CA ALA A 56 -7.65 -19.44 -0.43
C ALA A 56 -7.90 -19.78 -1.91
N ALA A 57 -9.15 -20.12 -2.27
CA ALA A 57 -9.59 -20.34 -3.63
C ALA A 57 -9.57 -19.07 -4.50
N GLN A 58 -9.86 -17.89 -3.94
CA GLN A 58 -9.76 -16.62 -4.66
C GLN A 58 -8.29 -16.19 -4.85
N LEU A 59 -7.43 -16.48 -3.88
CA LEU A 59 -6.00 -16.20 -3.98
C LEU A 59 -5.35 -17.06 -5.08
N GLU A 60 -5.70 -18.34 -5.14
CA GLU A 60 -5.22 -19.28 -6.16
C GLU A 60 -5.69 -18.87 -7.57
N LYS A 61 -6.96 -18.48 -7.71
CA LYS A 61 -7.52 -17.99 -8.98
C LYS A 61 -6.87 -16.68 -9.44
N THR A 62 -6.48 -15.82 -8.50
CA THR A 62 -5.79 -14.55 -8.80
C THR A 62 -4.34 -14.79 -9.21
N LEU A 63 -3.62 -15.68 -8.51
CA LEU A 63 -2.26 -16.08 -8.90
C LEU A 63 -2.23 -16.74 -10.28
N GLN A 64 -3.20 -17.60 -10.58
CA GLN A 64 -3.28 -18.28 -11.87
C GLN A 64 -3.59 -17.31 -13.01
N LYS A 65 -4.44 -16.31 -12.76
CA LYS A 65 -4.75 -15.25 -13.73
C LYS A 65 -3.55 -14.34 -14.01
N ILE A 66 -2.72 -14.03 -13.00
CA ILE A 66 -1.48 -13.26 -13.18
C ILE A 66 -0.45 -14.07 -13.98
N LEU A 67 -0.33 -15.37 -13.69
CA LEU A 67 0.61 -16.26 -14.39
C LEU A 67 0.24 -16.42 -15.89
N ASP A 68 -1.03 -16.63 -16.21
CA ASP A 68 -1.51 -16.73 -17.60
C ASP A 68 -1.37 -15.40 -18.35
N SER A 69 -1.60 -14.27 -17.66
CA SER A 69 -1.44 -12.94 -18.26
C SER A 69 0.03 -12.60 -18.54
N GLN A 70 0.97 -13.09 -17.74
CA GLN A 70 2.41 -13.00 -18.04
C GLN A 70 2.84 -13.94 -19.16
N ALA A 71 2.27 -15.15 -19.24
CA ALA A 71 2.57 -16.10 -20.31
C ALA A 71 2.04 -15.67 -21.69
N GLN A 72 1.01 -14.83 -21.72
CA GLN A 72 0.42 -14.29 -22.97
C GLN A 72 0.99 -12.96 -23.43
N ALA A 73 1.97 -12.36 -22.73
CA ALA A 73 2.66 -11.19 -23.25
C ALA A 73 3.50 -11.61 -24.48
N PRO A 74 3.13 -11.22 -25.71
CA PRO A 74 3.88 -11.64 -26.89
C PRO A 74 5.22 -10.92 -26.91
N ALA A 75 6.31 -11.69 -26.91
CA ALA A 75 7.65 -11.18 -27.20
C ALA A 75 7.59 -10.38 -28.51
N ALA A 76 7.76 -9.06 -28.38
CA ALA A 76 7.72 -8.11 -29.47
C ALA A 76 8.76 -8.48 -30.52
N LYS A 77 8.26 -9.03 -31.63
CA LYS A 77 8.99 -9.30 -32.85
C LYS A 77 9.22 -7.95 -33.54
N SER A 78 10.40 -7.40 -33.37
CA SER A 78 10.91 -6.31 -34.20
C SER A 78 11.03 -6.77 -35.64
N ARG A 79 10.21 -6.22 -36.56
CA ARG A 79 10.55 -6.17 -37.99
C ARG A 79 9.83 -5.03 -38.69
N ALA A 80 10.64 -4.28 -39.44
CA ALA A 80 10.34 -3.12 -40.25
C ALA A 80 9.33 -3.35 -41.39
N ALA A 81 8.54 -2.31 -41.68
CA ALA A 81 8.02 -1.81 -42.97
C ALA A 81 7.02 -0.68 -42.61
N ALA A 82 7.25 0.61 -42.87
CA ALA A 82 7.33 1.30 -44.16
C ALA A 82 6.11 1.05 -45.06
N GLU A 83 4.98 1.71 -44.78
CA GLU A 83 3.97 2.24 -45.73
C GLU A 83 3.22 3.36 -44.96
N ASP A 84 3.36 4.62 -45.35
CA ASP A 84 2.57 5.30 -46.39
C ASP A 84 1.09 5.47 -46.00
N LEU A 85 0.81 6.52 -45.24
CA LEU A 85 -0.52 7.11 -45.12
C LEU A 85 -0.40 8.63 -45.13
N GLY A 86 -0.39 9.18 -46.34
CA GLY A 86 -0.67 10.58 -46.59
C GLY A 86 -2.07 10.95 -46.11
N VAL A 87 -2.14 11.78 -45.09
CA VAL A 87 -3.34 12.57 -44.77
C VAL A 87 -2.98 14.03 -45.03
N ASP A 88 -3.47 14.48 -46.17
CA ASP A 88 -3.49 15.87 -46.64
C ASP A 88 -4.34 16.69 -45.65
N VAL A 89 -3.70 17.52 -44.85
CA VAL A 89 -4.37 18.57 -44.07
C VAL A 89 -3.88 19.90 -44.62
N GLU A 90 -4.76 20.51 -45.40
CA GLU A 90 -4.67 21.87 -45.89
C GLU A 90 -4.32 22.82 -44.74
N MET A 91 -3.12 23.38 -44.83
CA MET A 91 -2.60 24.39 -43.93
C MET A 91 -2.93 25.75 -44.54
N ASP A 92 -4.02 26.35 -44.04
CA ASP A 92 -4.46 27.70 -44.39
C ASP A 92 -3.37 28.72 -44.02
N GLU A 93 -2.97 29.52 -45.00
CA GLU A 93 -1.98 30.58 -44.89
C GLU A 93 -2.50 31.69 -43.97
N SER A 94 -1.71 32.08 -42.98
CA SER A 94 -1.77 33.45 -42.47
C SER A 94 -0.42 33.93 -41.94
N PRO A 95 -0.08 35.21 -42.17
CA PRO A 95 1.29 35.63 -42.37
C PRO A 95 2.04 35.98 -41.08
N LEU A 96 3.32 35.61 -41.10
CA LEU A 96 4.41 36.18 -40.31
C LEU A 96 4.29 37.70 -40.12
N THR A 97 4.28 38.18 -38.87
CA THR A 97 5.10 39.35 -38.49
C THR A 97 5.54 39.27 -37.02
N THR A 98 6.86 39.41 -36.84
CA THR A 98 7.53 39.96 -35.63
C THR A 98 7.39 39.25 -34.27
N LYS A 99 8.25 38.25 -33.97
CA LYS A 99 8.79 38.05 -32.60
C LYS A 99 10.08 37.21 -32.54
N LYS A 100 11.07 37.55 -33.35
CA LYS A 100 12.42 36.92 -33.33
C LYS A 100 13.38 37.63 -32.38
N ALA A 101 12.99 37.79 -31.12
CA ALA A 101 13.89 38.33 -30.07
C ALA A 101 13.61 37.82 -28.64
N THR A 102 12.57 37.02 -28.39
CA THR A 102 12.25 36.51 -27.02
C THR A 102 12.29 35.00 -26.86
N ALA A 103 12.66 34.22 -27.90
CA ALA A 103 12.74 32.76 -27.81
C ALA A 103 14.05 32.24 -27.20
N ALA A 104 15.14 33.01 -27.23
CA ALA A 104 16.43 32.60 -26.65
C ALA A 104 16.49 32.77 -25.13
N ALA A 105 15.71 33.68 -24.55
CA ALA A 105 15.63 33.88 -23.10
C ALA A 105 14.67 32.89 -22.40
N ALA A 106 13.64 32.40 -23.10
CA ALA A 106 12.72 31.39 -22.57
C ALA A 106 13.32 29.98 -22.53
N ALA A 107 14.18 29.62 -23.49
CA ALA A 107 14.88 28.34 -23.50
C ALA A 107 15.96 28.22 -22.39
N ALA A 108 16.61 29.33 -22.02
CA ALA A 108 17.55 29.36 -20.90
C ALA A 108 16.86 29.28 -19.53
N SER A 109 15.63 29.79 -19.41
CA SER A 109 14.86 29.74 -18.17
C SER A 109 14.19 28.38 -17.92
N ALA A 110 13.86 27.62 -18.97
CA ALA A 110 13.32 26.26 -18.85
C ALA A 110 14.39 25.22 -18.47
N SER A 111 15.65 25.44 -18.89
CA SER A 111 16.78 24.57 -18.54
C SER A 111 17.21 24.70 -17.07
N ALA A 112 17.01 25.87 -16.43
CA ALA A 112 17.31 26.07 -15.02
C ALA A 112 16.25 25.40 -14.11
N ALA A 113 14.97 25.50 -14.47
CA ALA A 113 13.87 24.87 -13.73
C ALA A 113 13.91 23.33 -13.79
N ALA A 114 14.40 22.75 -14.90
CA ALA A 114 14.60 21.31 -15.01
C ALA A 114 15.72 20.77 -14.10
N GLY A 115 16.76 21.58 -13.85
CA GLY A 115 17.84 21.23 -12.93
C GLY A 115 17.43 21.24 -11.46
N GLU A 116 16.56 22.17 -11.07
CA GLU A 116 15.99 22.22 -9.70
C GLU A 116 15.05 21.03 -9.43
N ALA A 117 14.18 20.69 -10.39
CA ALA A 117 13.28 19.53 -10.24
C ALA A 117 14.04 18.18 -10.16
N ALA A 118 15.18 18.06 -10.84
CA ALA A 118 16.04 16.86 -10.74
C ALA A 118 16.83 16.81 -9.42
N ALA A 119 17.20 17.96 -8.86
CA ALA A 119 17.85 18.01 -7.54
C ALA A 119 16.86 17.67 -6.41
N GLU A 120 15.60 18.13 -6.51
CA GLU A 120 14.53 17.74 -5.58
C GLU A 120 14.20 16.24 -5.68
N SER A 121 14.13 15.66 -6.88
CA SER A 121 13.85 14.22 -7.03
C SER A 121 14.95 13.36 -6.39
N ALA A 122 16.22 13.73 -6.56
CA ALA A 122 17.34 13.03 -5.96
C ALA A 122 17.34 13.11 -4.42
N ALA A 123 16.96 14.25 -3.85
CA ALA A 123 16.85 14.42 -2.40
C ALA A 123 15.70 13.58 -1.81
N GLU A 124 14.55 13.53 -2.49
CA GLU A 124 13.42 12.68 -2.07
C GLU A 124 13.75 11.19 -2.17
N VAL A 125 14.48 10.76 -3.21
CA VAL A 125 14.93 9.35 -3.33
C VAL A 125 15.89 8.99 -2.19
N ALA A 126 16.80 9.90 -1.80
CA ALA A 126 17.65 9.68 -0.64
C ALA A 126 16.84 9.56 0.65
N GLN A 127 15.79 10.38 0.83
CA GLN A 127 14.90 10.32 1.98
C GLN A 127 14.08 9.02 2.02
N LEU A 128 13.56 8.57 0.86
CA LEU A 128 12.82 7.30 0.74
C LEU A 128 13.71 6.08 1.05
N ARG A 129 14.97 6.09 0.61
CA ARG A 129 15.93 5.04 0.98
C ARG A 129 16.19 5.01 2.48
N LEU A 130 16.25 6.18 3.11
CA LEU A 130 16.44 6.30 4.55
C LEU A 130 15.22 5.78 5.32
N SER A 131 14.00 6.18 4.92
CA SER A 131 12.77 5.68 5.54
C SER A 131 12.57 4.17 5.34
N LEU A 132 12.93 3.65 4.17
CA LEU A 132 12.89 2.21 3.89
C LEU A 132 13.86 1.44 4.80
N SER A 133 15.08 1.96 5.01
CA SER A 133 16.03 1.35 5.94
C SER A 133 15.56 1.38 7.41
N GLU A 134 14.94 2.47 7.86
CA GLU A 134 14.37 2.58 9.20
C GLU A 134 13.17 1.64 9.40
N ASN A 135 12.30 1.52 8.38
CA ASN A 135 11.18 0.59 8.42
C ASN A 135 11.67 -0.87 8.44
N HIS A 136 12.71 -1.20 7.68
CA HIS A 136 13.31 -2.53 7.72
C HIS A 136 13.85 -2.88 9.12
N GLN A 137 14.54 -1.95 9.79
CA GLN A 137 14.99 -2.14 11.18
C GLN A 137 13.81 -2.31 12.16
N LYS A 138 12.70 -1.60 11.97
CA LYS A 138 11.49 -1.78 12.78
C LYS A 138 10.88 -3.16 12.57
N VAL A 139 10.83 -3.65 11.32
CA VAL A 139 10.36 -5.00 11.01
C VAL A 139 11.21 -6.05 11.71
N GLU A 140 12.54 -5.96 11.62
CA GLU A 140 13.44 -6.88 12.33
C GLU A 140 13.22 -6.84 13.86
N THR A 141 13.04 -5.64 14.42
CA THR A 141 12.81 -5.47 15.86
C THR A 141 11.46 -6.06 16.28
N LEU A 142 10.39 -5.82 15.53
CA LEU A 142 9.06 -6.39 15.81
C LEU A 142 9.05 -7.90 15.64
N GLN A 143 9.75 -8.43 14.63
CA GLN A 143 9.88 -9.87 14.42
C GLN A 143 10.62 -10.54 15.59
N ALA A 144 11.68 -9.91 16.10
CA ALA A 144 12.38 -10.38 17.30
C ALA A 144 11.46 -10.36 18.54
N GLN A 145 10.68 -9.29 18.74
CA GLN A 145 9.72 -9.19 19.84
C GLN A 145 8.61 -10.25 19.75
N LEU A 146 8.10 -10.53 18.55
CA LEU A 146 7.09 -11.56 18.31
C LEU A 146 7.68 -12.95 18.62
N GLN A 147 8.89 -13.22 18.16
CA GLN A 147 9.58 -14.48 18.45
C GLN A 147 9.86 -14.66 19.95
N GLU A 148 10.25 -13.60 20.65
CA GLU A 148 10.44 -13.61 22.11
C GLU A 148 9.12 -13.84 22.85
N ALA A 149 8.04 -13.17 22.44
CA ALA A 149 6.70 -13.36 23.01
C ALA A 149 6.18 -14.78 22.78
N LEU A 150 6.40 -15.36 21.60
CA LEU A 150 6.07 -16.76 21.32
C LEU A 150 6.88 -17.73 22.17
N ALA A 151 8.19 -17.51 22.32
CA ALA A 151 9.03 -18.33 23.18
C ALA A 151 8.58 -18.25 24.65
N ALA A 152 8.23 -17.07 25.14
CA ALA A 152 7.70 -16.87 26.49
C ALA A 152 6.33 -17.57 26.68
N ALA A 153 5.43 -17.46 25.70
CA ALA A 153 4.13 -18.13 25.74
C ALA A 153 4.27 -19.67 25.67
N GLN A 154 5.21 -20.18 24.88
CA GLN A 154 5.53 -21.62 24.81
C GLN A 154 6.15 -22.13 26.11
N ALA A 155 7.09 -21.37 26.71
CA ALA A 155 7.67 -21.72 28.01
C ALA A 155 6.61 -21.73 29.12
N ALA A 156 5.69 -20.75 29.12
CA ALA A 156 4.60 -20.67 30.08
C ALA A 156 3.55 -21.79 29.92
N SER A 157 3.37 -22.34 28.70
CA SER A 157 2.45 -23.45 28.44
C SER A 157 3.08 -24.82 28.69
N ALA A 158 4.38 -25.00 28.42
CA ALA A 158 5.10 -26.25 28.67
C ALA A 158 5.29 -26.55 30.17
N GLY A 159 5.32 -25.53 31.04
CA GLY A 159 5.45 -25.69 32.49
C GLY A 159 4.18 -26.16 33.23
N GLY A 160 3.02 -26.23 32.56
CA GLY A 160 1.73 -26.59 33.18
C GLY A 160 1.44 -28.09 33.29
N GLY A 161 2.31 -28.95 32.75
CA GLY A 161 2.15 -30.40 32.79
C GLY A 161 2.82 -31.02 34.02
N ALA A 162 2.01 -31.49 34.97
CA ALA A 162 2.34 -32.47 36.02
C ALA A 162 2.79 -32.01 37.42
N GLY A 163 2.73 -30.73 37.78
CA GLY A 163 2.96 -30.32 39.17
C GLY A 163 2.09 -29.16 39.60
N GLY A 164 1.07 -29.40 40.44
CA GLY A 164 0.19 -28.38 41.01
C GLY A 164 0.95 -27.38 41.87
N GLY A 165 1.47 -26.34 41.23
CA GLY A 165 2.13 -25.19 41.86
C GLY A 165 1.55 -23.90 41.30
N GLU A 166 1.17 -23.01 42.21
CA GLU A 166 0.44 -21.75 42.09
C GLU A 166 1.18 -20.65 41.30
N GLY A 167 1.72 -20.96 40.12
CA GLY A 167 2.55 -20.07 39.31
C GLY A 167 2.25 -20.06 37.81
N GLY A 168 1.11 -20.60 37.38
CA GLY A 168 0.66 -20.49 35.99
C GLY A 168 0.01 -19.13 35.73
N MET A 169 0.40 -18.46 34.63
CA MET A 169 -0.30 -17.26 34.13
C MET A 169 -1.81 -17.49 34.11
N SER A 170 -2.54 -16.55 34.68
CA SER A 170 -4.00 -16.56 34.73
C SER A 170 -4.59 -16.61 33.31
N SER A 171 -5.81 -17.14 33.19
CA SER A 171 -6.49 -17.20 31.89
C SER A 171 -6.62 -15.81 31.25
N ALA A 172 -6.77 -14.76 32.06
CA ALA A 172 -6.85 -13.38 31.59
C ALA A 172 -5.52 -12.90 30.99
N GLU A 173 -4.39 -13.18 31.63
CA GLU A 173 -3.07 -12.83 31.10
C GLU A 173 -2.75 -13.55 29.79
N LYS A 174 -3.20 -14.81 29.64
CA LYS A 174 -3.07 -15.55 28.38
C LYS A 174 -3.89 -14.94 27.25
N GLU A 175 -5.10 -14.48 27.55
CA GLU A 175 -5.96 -13.82 26.56
C GLU A 175 -5.39 -12.47 26.14
N GLU A 176 -4.84 -11.70 27.09
CA GLU A 176 -4.14 -10.44 26.80
C GLU A 176 -2.87 -10.67 25.95
N LEU A 177 -2.07 -11.69 26.28
CA LEU A 177 -0.88 -12.07 25.49
C LEU A 177 -1.25 -12.48 24.06
N ASN A 178 -2.31 -13.27 23.89
CA ASN A 178 -2.81 -13.63 22.56
C ASN A 178 -3.32 -12.40 21.78
N GLY A 179 -3.94 -11.44 22.47
CA GLY A 179 -4.32 -10.16 21.86
C GLY A 179 -3.10 -9.40 21.34
N LYS A 180 -2.06 -9.23 22.17
CA LYS A 180 -0.80 -8.58 21.78
C LYS A 180 -0.10 -9.29 20.62
N LEU A 181 -0.14 -10.63 20.60
CA LEU A 181 0.39 -11.42 19.50
C LEU A 181 -0.30 -11.10 18.17
N ARG A 182 -1.64 -11.08 18.16
CA ARG A 182 -2.40 -10.72 16.95
C ARG A 182 -2.15 -9.29 16.51
N ASP A 183 -2.08 -8.35 17.45
CA ASP A 183 -1.80 -6.94 17.13
C ASP A 183 -0.38 -6.77 16.56
N LEU A 184 0.61 -7.49 17.08
CA LEU A 184 1.98 -7.49 16.57
C LEU A 184 2.06 -8.13 15.18
N GLU A 185 1.39 -9.27 14.97
CA GLU A 185 1.29 -9.92 13.66
C GLU A 185 0.64 -9.01 12.62
N ALA A 186 -0.47 -8.36 12.97
CA ALA A 186 -1.17 -7.42 12.09
C ALA A 186 -0.29 -6.22 11.71
N ARG A 187 0.42 -5.62 12.68
CA ARG A 187 1.36 -4.52 12.41
C ARG A 187 2.52 -4.97 11.54
N LEU A 188 3.05 -6.17 11.76
CA LEU A 188 4.16 -6.70 10.97
C LEU A 188 3.73 -6.90 9.51
N ALA A 189 2.54 -7.46 9.28
CA ALA A 189 1.97 -7.60 7.95
C ALA A 189 1.76 -6.23 7.26
N GLU A 190 1.29 -5.21 7.99
CA GLU A 190 1.14 -3.86 7.46
C GLU A 190 2.50 -3.26 7.05
N TYR A 191 3.54 -3.42 7.88
CA TYR A 191 4.88 -2.95 7.54
C TYR A 191 5.48 -3.68 6.32
N GLU A 192 5.19 -4.97 6.16
CA GLU A 192 5.64 -5.74 5.00
C GLU A 192 5.04 -5.17 3.71
N ILE A 193 3.72 -4.96 3.66
CA ILE A 193 3.03 -4.35 2.52
C ILE A 193 3.58 -2.96 2.21
N ILE A 194 3.73 -2.09 3.22
CA ILE A 194 4.27 -0.73 3.03
C ILE A 194 5.71 -0.80 2.50
N SER A 195 6.52 -1.74 2.98
CA SER A 195 7.90 -1.88 2.52
C SER A 195 8.00 -2.30 1.04
N GLU A 196 7.10 -3.17 0.59
CA GLU A 196 6.98 -3.57 -0.82
C GLU A 196 6.53 -2.39 -1.69
N ASP A 197 5.49 -1.67 -1.29
CA ASP A 197 5.00 -0.47 -2.01
C ASP A 197 6.10 0.61 -2.16
N ILE A 198 6.91 0.83 -1.12
CA ILE A 198 8.01 1.80 -1.19
C ILE A 198 9.11 1.31 -2.14
N ALA A 199 9.41 0.02 -2.16
CA ALA A 199 10.39 -0.55 -3.08
C ALA A 199 9.94 -0.38 -4.55
N ASP A 200 8.66 -0.64 -4.83
CA ASP A 200 8.06 -0.44 -6.14
C ASP A 200 8.07 1.05 -6.55
N LEU A 201 7.68 1.95 -5.64
CA LEU A 201 7.75 3.39 -5.89
C LEU A 201 9.18 3.87 -6.17
N SER A 202 10.19 3.33 -5.46
CA SER A 202 11.59 3.64 -5.73
C SER A 202 12.00 3.19 -7.12
N ARG A 203 11.59 1.98 -7.53
CA ARG A 203 11.88 1.44 -8.87
C ARG A 203 11.26 2.29 -9.97
N TYR A 204 9.99 2.69 -9.81
CA TYR A 204 9.32 3.56 -10.79
C TYR A 204 9.97 4.94 -10.88
N ARG A 205 10.51 5.48 -9.78
CA ARG A 205 11.24 6.74 -9.81
C ARG A 205 12.56 6.61 -10.56
N ASP A 206 13.34 5.57 -10.27
CA ASP A 206 14.61 5.31 -10.97
C ASP A 206 14.39 5.11 -12.48
N GLU A 207 13.32 4.38 -12.88
CA GLU A 207 12.95 4.19 -14.29
C GLU A 207 12.51 5.50 -14.97
N ASN A 208 11.71 6.32 -14.29
CA ASN A 208 11.31 7.63 -14.80
C ASN A 208 12.51 8.57 -14.99
N GLU A 209 13.50 8.52 -14.10
CA GLU A 209 14.75 9.29 -14.27
C GLU A 209 15.54 8.80 -15.49
N ASP A 210 15.62 7.48 -15.72
CA ASP A 210 16.30 6.94 -16.89
C ASP A 210 15.58 7.30 -18.20
N LEU A 211 14.25 7.17 -18.25
CA LEU A 211 13.43 7.58 -19.40
C LEU A 211 13.57 9.07 -19.69
N LYS A 212 13.62 9.93 -18.66
CA LYS A 212 13.89 11.37 -18.85
C LYS A 212 15.27 11.60 -19.48
N LYS A 213 16.32 10.92 -19.01
CA LYS A 213 17.67 11.01 -19.60
C LYS A 213 17.67 10.55 -21.06
N GLN A 214 16.97 9.46 -21.38
CA GLN A 214 16.84 8.96 -22.75
C GLN A 214 16.09 9.98 -23.64
N LEU A 215 15.00 10.58 -23.14
CA LEU A 215 14.26 11.62 -23.87
C LEU A 215 15.11 12.88 -24.10
N GLU A 216 15.91 13.29 -23.12
CA GLU A 216 16.86 14.40 -23.27
C GLU A 216 17.95 14.07 -24.29
N ALA A 217 18.51 12.87 -24.26
CA ALA A 217 19.49 12.40 -25.23
C ALA A 217 18.91 12.37 -26.66
N LEU A 218 17.67 11.91 -26.82
CA LEU A 218 16.96 11.90 -28.10
C LEU A 218 16.61 13.31 -28.59
N LYS A 219 16.26 14.24 -27.69
CA LYS A 219 16.02 15.65 -28.03
C LYS A 219 17.31 16.39 -28.38
N ALA A 220 18.42 16.05 -27.73
CA ALA A 220 19.74 16.63 -27.98
C ALA A 220 20.42 16.03 -29.21
N ALA A 221 20.03 14.83 -29.63
CA ALA A 221 20.48 14.25 -30.88
C ALA A 221 20.01 15.15 -32.05
N PRO A 222 20.92 15.72 -32.86
CA PRO A 222 20.53 16.50 -34.02
C PRO A 222 19.73 15.61 -34.97
N SER A 223 18.53 16.08 -35.32
CA SER A 223 17.67 15.42 -36.31
C SER A 223 18.48 15.03 -37.55
N PRO A 224 18.55 13.73 -37.94
CA PRO A 224 19.39 13.25 -39.03
C PRO A 224 18.85 13.61 -40.43
N ALA A 225 18.17 14.75 -40.57
CA ALA A 225 17.50 15.16 -41.81
C ALA A 225 18.36 16.01 -42.77
N ALA A 226 19.68 16.16 -42.55
CA ALA A 226 20.51 17.00 -43.44
C ALA A 226 21.93 16.47 -43.73
N SER A 227 22.13 15.14 -43.76
CA SER A 227 23.37 14.55 -44.31
C SER A 227 23.10 13.27 -45.10
N ALA A 228 22.20 13.36 -46.08
CA ALA A 228 22.00 12.34 -47.10
C ALA A 228 22.08 12.99 -48.49
N ALA A 229 23.25 13.53 -48.81
CA ALA A 229 23.63 13.89 -50.18
C ALA A 229 25.15 13.87 -50.34
N GLN A 230 25.76 12.68 -50.36
CA GLN A 230 26.88 12.35 -51.26
C GLN A 230 27.36 10.89 -51.08
N GLY A 231 27.33 10.13 -52.18
CA GLY A 231 28.42 9.20 -52.50
C GLY A 231 28.16 7.71 -52.30
N ALA A 232 27.62 7.07 -53.35
CA ALA A 232 27.60 5.62 -53.53
C ALA A 232 29.01 5.01 -53.70
N ALA A 233 29.22 3.81 -53.16
CA ALA A 233 30.14 2.82 -53.73
C ALA A 233 29.73 1.39 -53.32
N VAL A 234 29.16 0.71 -54.30
CA VAL A 234 28.73 -0.69 -54.36
C VAL A 234 29.92 -1.65 -54.19
N LYS A 235 29.77 -2.69 -53.36
CA LYS A 235 30.33 -4.04 -53.61
C LYS A 235 29.42 -5.14 -53.03
N GLU A 236 28.77 -5.82 -53.96
CA GLU A 236 28.08 -7.12 -53.87
C GLU A 236 29.14 -8.25 -53.90
N PRO A 237 28.93 -9.37 -53.18
CA PRO A 237 28.61 -10.65 -53.84
C PRO A 237 27.56 -11.47 -53.06
N VAL A 238 26.46 -11.92 -53.69
CA VAL A 238 26.23 -13.21 -54.43
C VAL A 238 26.22 -14.48 -53.52
N PRO A 239 25.24 -15.41 -53.69
CA PRO A 239 24.64 -16.23 -52.63
C PRO A 239 25.12 -17.70 -52.53
N GLU A 240 24.73 -18.36 -51.42
CA GLU A 240 24.46 -19.80 -51.11
C GLU A 240 25.33 -20.93 -51.75
N PRO A 241 25.67 -22.00 -50.98
CA PRO A 241 24.70 -23.09 -50.78
C PRO A 241 24.77 -23.85 -49.42
N THR A 242 23.61 -24.35 -49.02
CA THR A 242 23.37 -25.51 -48.13
C THR A 242 24.04 -26.78 -48.69
N PRO A 243 24.52 -27.72 -47.86
CA PRO A 243 23.68 -28.90 -47.57
C PRO A 243 23.79 -29.47 -46.14
N GLU A 244 22.66 -30.02 -45.68
CA GLU A 244 22.47 -31.14 -44.72
C GLU A 244 23.32 -32.38 -45.08
N PRO A 245 23.36 -33.53 -44.34
CA PRO A 245 22.71 -33.92 -43.06
C PRO A 245 23.64 -34.70 -42.07
N ALA A 246 23.17 -35.03 -40.86
CA ALA A 246 23.33 -36.36 -40.21
C ALA A 246 22.71 -36.42 -38.80
N ALA A 247 21.59 -37.13 -38.67
CA ALA A 247 21.23 -37.91 -37.48
C ALA A 247 22.03 -39.24 -37.46
N PRO A 248 22.09 -40.01 -36.35
CA PRO A 248 20.98 -40.92 -35.96
C PRO A 248 20.72 -41.02 -34.43
N ALA A 249 19.46 -41.21 -33.99
CA ALA A 249 18.83 -42.43 -33.42
C ALA A 249 19.53 -42.98 -32.14
N ALA A 250 18.89 -43.39 -31.03
CA ALA A 250 17.56 -43.91 -30.67
C ALA A 250 17.31 -43.55 -29.17
N GLU A 251 16.21 -43.83 -28.45
CA GLU A 251 15.34 -44.99 -28.44
C GLU A 251 14.06 -44.73 -27.60
N VAL A 252 13.01 -45.42 -28.03
CA VAL A 252 11.60 -45.48 -27.61
C VAL A 252 11.37 -45.91 -26.15
N ALA A 253 10.39 -45.31 -25.47
CA ALA A 253 9.53 -46.01 -24.52
C ALA A 253 8.12 -45.40 -24.51
N ALA A 254 7.12 -46.26 -24.60
CA ALA A 254 5.73 -45.96 -24.96
C ALA A 254 4.75 -46.03 -23.76
N GLU A 255 3.65 -45.27 -23.90
CA GLU A 255 2.26 -45.47 -23.41
C GLU A 255 1.92 -45.45 -21.90
N PRO A 256 0.63 -45.21 -21.49
CA PRO A 256 -0.56 -44.86 -22.28
C PRO A 256 -1.37 -43.64 -21.76
N ALA A 257 -2.38 -43.27 -22.57
CA ALA A 257 -3.40 -42.23 -22.38
C ALA A 257 -4.31 -42.42 -21.13
N PRO A 258 -5.04 -41.35 -20.74
CA PRO A 258 -6.50 -41.48 -20.78
C PRO A 258 -7.23 -40.27 -21.39
N GLU A 259 -8.20 -40.63 -22.22
CA GLU A 259 -9.50 -40.05 -22.54
C GLU A 259 -9.86 -38.62 -22.06
N ALA A 260 -10.25 -37.82 -23.05
CA ALA A 260 -10.98 -36.56 -22.90
C ALA A 260 -12.41 -36.77 -22.38
N PRO A 261 -12.97 -35.80 -21.63
CA PRO A 261 -14.37 -35.46 -21.75
C PRO A 261 -14.52 -34.17 -22.57
N ALA A 262 -15.47 -34.25 -23.48
CA ALA A 262 -15.92 -33.17 -24.34
C ALA A 262 -16.67 -32.08 -23.56
N ASP A 263 -16.68 -30.90 -24.17
CA ASP A 263 -17.82 -29.99 -24.28
C ASP A 263 -18.46 -29.43 -22.99
N SER A 264 -18.21 -28.15 -22.75
CA SER A 264 -19.15 -27.22 -22.13
C SER A 264 -18.82 -25.80 -22.59
N GLY A 265 -19.10 -25.53 -23.87
CA GLY A 265 -19.25 -24.16 -24.34
C GLY A 265 -20.54 -23.55 -23.79
N GLY A 266 -20.42 -22.37 -23.17
CA GLY A 266 -21.55 -21.51 -22.81
C GLY A 266 -21.56 -21.09 -21.34
N GLY A 267 -21.09 -19.88 -21.04
CA GLY A 267 -21.20 -19.33 -19.69
C GLY A 267 -20.59 -17.96 -19.43
N SER A 268 -20.26 -17.16 -20.45
CA SER A 268 -19.71 -15.80 -20.25
C SER A 268 -20.77 -14.76 -19.85
N ASP A 269 -22.06 -15.06 -20.03
CA ASP A 269 -23.13 -14.06 -19.85
C ASP A 269 -23.89 -14.18 -18.51
N LEU A 270 -23.57 -15.16 -17.66
CA LEU A 270 -24.24 -15.37 -16.37
C LEU A 270 -23.47 -14.80 -15.17
N ILE A 271 -22.21 -14.42 -15.35
CA ILE A 271 -21.34 -13.93 -14.25
C ILE A 271 -21.54 -12.42 -14.03
N ASP A 272 -21.90 -11.66 -15.06
CA ASP A 272 -22.12 -10.22 -14.94
C ASP A 272 -23.45 -9.87 -14.25
N ASP A 273 -24.49 -10.69 -14.39
CA ASP A 273 -25.82 -10.41 -13.81
C ASP A 273 -25.84 -10.56 -12.28
N ASP A 274 -25.12 -11.54 -11.72
CA ASP A 274 -25.07 -11.73 -10.26
C ASP A 274 -24.21 -10.65 -9.58
N LEU A 275 -23.14 -10.21 -10.25
CA LEU A 275 -22.29 -9.12 -9.79
C LEU A 275 -23.00 -7.75 -9.87
N MET A 276 -23.76 -7.50 -10.93
CA MET A 276 -24.61 -6.29 -11.01
C MET A 276 -25.71 -6.29 -9.94
N LYS A 277 -26.23 -7.46 -9.60
CA LYS A 277 -27.27 -7.60 -8.56
C LYS A 277 -26.71 -7.36 -7.15
N GLU A 278 -25.52 -7.86 -6.84
CA GLU A 278 -24.84 -7.54 -5.57
C GLU A 278 -24.48 -6.06 -5.46
N PHE A 279 -24.00 -5.44 -6.55
CA PHE A 279 -23.70 -4.02 -6.55
C PHE A 279 -24.95 -3.16 -6.33
N ALA A 280 -26.07 -3.51 -6.98
CA ALA A 280 -27.35 -2.84 -6.76
C ALA A 280 -27.83 -2.97 -5.30
N ALA A 281 -27.70 -4.15 -4.70
CA ALA A 281 -28.06 -4.39 -3.30
C ALA A 281 -27.16 -3.58 -2.33
N ALA A 282 -25.86 -3.49 -2.59
CA ALA A 282 -24.93 -2.72 -1.79
C ALA A 282 -25.21 -1.20 -1.84
N VAL A 283 -25.49 -0.67 -3.04
CA VAL A 283 -25.84 0.75 -3.22
C VAL A 283 -27.18 1.09 -2.55
N GLU A 284 -28.15 0.18 -2.57
CA GLU A 284 -29.42 0.37 -1.88
C GLU A 284 -29.26 0.32 -0.35
N GLY A 285 -28.38 -0.54 0.16
CA GLY A 285 -27.99 -0.58 1.58
C GLY A 285 -27.39 0.74 2.07
N GLN A 286 -26.53 1.37 1.26
CA GLN A 286 -25.92 2.66 1.62
C GLN A 286 -26.95 3.80 1.66
N ARG A 287 -27.92 3.83 0.73
CA ARG A 287 -29.03 4.80 0.78
C ARG A 287 -29.95 4.63 1.99
N ALA A 288 -30.13 3.39 2.48
CA ALA A 288 -30.89 3.14 3.70
C ALA A 288 -30.14 3.69 4.94
N LEU A 289 -28.81 3.64 4.92
CA LEU A 289 -27.94 4.14 6.00
C LEU A 289 -27.95 5.67 6.05
N ASP A 290 -27.91 6.35 4.90
CA ASP A 290 -28.03 7.82 4.84
C ASP A 290 -29.40 8.31 5.34
N LYS A 291 -30.50 7.62 5.00
CA LYS A 291 -31.84 7.94 5.55
C LYS A 291 -31.93 7.67 7.05
N ALA A 292 -31.23 6.66 7.56
CA ALA A 292 -31.17 6.39 8.98
C ALA A 292 -30.37 7.49 9.72
N ALA A 293 -29.28 7.97 9.13
CA ALA A 293 -28.49 9.09 9.66
C ALA A 293 -29.28 10.40 9.66
N GLU A 294 -30.04 10.69 8.58
CA GLU A 294 -30.90 11.88 8.50
C GLU A 294 -32.04 11.85 9.55
N LYS A 295 -32.53 10.66 9.89
CA LYS A 295 -33.58 10.47 10.92
C LYS A 295 -33.02 10.46 12.35
N ALA A 296 -31.74 10.18 12.54
CA ALA A 296 -31.11 10.15 13.85
C ALA A 296 -30.84 11.55 14.43
N GLY A 297 -30.85 12.61 13.61
CA GLY A 297 -30.55 13.98 14.03
C GLY A 297 -29.09 14.15 14.47
N ASP A 298 -28.57 15.38 14.50
CA ASP A 298 -27.15 15.63 14.83
C ASP A 298 -26.79 15.46 16.31
N GLY A 299 -27.75 14.98 17.14
CA GLY A 299 -27.57 14.79 18.58
C GLY A 299 -27.33 16.06 19.39
N SER A 300 -27.32 17.26 18.78
CA SER A 300 -26.96 18.50 19.46
C SER A 300 -28.04 18.96 20.45
N GLU A 301 -29.33 18.69 20.18
CA GLU A 301 -30.42 19.03 21.10
C GLU A 301 -30.41 18.21 22.40
N GLU A 302 -29.90 16.98 22.35
CA GLU A 302 -29.83 16.09 23.52
C GLU A 302 -28.56 16.36 24.36
N ALA A 303 -27.46 16.76 23.69
CA ALA A 303 -26.27 17.27 24.37
C ALA A 303 -26.53 18.59 25.12
N ALA A 304 -27.40 19.46 24.61
CA ALA A 304 -27.77 20.71 25.28
C ALA A 304 -28.56 20.49 26.60
N LYS A 305 -29.36 19.42 26.70
CA LYS A 305 -30.13 19.10 27.91
C LYS A 305 -29.29 18.50 29.04
N ASN A 306 -28.20 17.79 28.71
CA ASN A 306 -27.33 17.16 29.69
C ASN A 306 -26.15 18.05 30.14
N GLY A 307 -25.97 19.22 29.50
CA GLY A 307 -24.93 20.18 29.86
C GLY A 307 -25.10 20.74 31.27
N ASP A 308 -26.34 21.00 31.69
CA ASP A 308 -26.64 21.54 33.03
C ASP A 308 -26.37 20.52 34.14
N GLU A 309 -26.71 19.25 33.93
CA GLU A 309 -26.40 18.18 34.88
C GLU A 309 -24.90 17.95 35.02
N THR A 310 -24.15 18.04 33.92
CA THR A 310 -22.69 17.88 33.92
C THR A 310 -22.01 19.01 34.72
N ASN A 311 -22.48 20.25 34.56
CA ASN A 311 -21.98 21.40 35.33
C ASN A 311 -22.33 21.30 36.83
N GLN A 312 -23.50 20.74 37.15
CA GLN A 312 -23.90 20.50 38.54
C GLN A 312 -23.02 19.43 39.21
N LEU A 313 -22.71 18.34 38.49
CA LEU A 313 -21.80 17.28 38.95
C LEU A 313 -20.37 17.80 39.19
N MET A 314 -19.85 18.66 38.31
CA MET A 314 -18.53 19.29 38.54
C MET A 314 -18.53 20.18 39.78
N SER A 315 -19.61 20.96 39.99
CA SER A 315 -19.73 21.83 41.15
C SER A 315 -19.87 21.05 42.47
N GLU A 316 -20.56 19.91 42.47
CA GLU A 316 -20.61 19.02 43.64
C GLU A 316 -19.25 18.37 43.93
N PHE A 317 -18.51 18.00 42.88
CA PHE A 317 -17.17 17.43 43.02
C PHE A 317 -16.18 18.44 43.62
N GLU A 318 -16.17 19.68 43.15
CA GLU A 318 -15.31 20.74 43.72
C GLU A 318 -15.62 21.00 45.21
N ASN A 319 -16.90 21.02 45.58
CA ASN A 319 -17.32 21.15 46.97
C ASN A 319 -16.92 19.94 47.82
N PHE A 320 -16.94 18.72 47.25
CA PHE A 320 -16.50 17.52 47.96
C PHE A 320 -14.98 17.53 48.22
N VAL A 321 -14.19 17.94 47.23
CA VAL A 321 -12.72 18.01 47.33
C VAL A 321 -12.31 19.09 48.34
N THR A 322 -12.90 20.27 48.27
CA THR A 322 -12.57 21.38 49.20
C THR A 322 -13.05 21.13 50.63
N LYS A 323 -14.13 20.37 50.85
CA LYS A 323 -14.62 20.03 52.19
C LYS A 323 -13.78 18.95 52.90
N LYS A 324 -12.92 18.24 52.18
CA LYS A 324 -12.09 17.14 52.70
C LYS A 324 -10.64 17.54 52.98
N SER A 325 -10.26 18.79 52.68
CA SER A 325 -8.99 19.43 53.08
C SER A 325 -9.22 20.35 54.28
#